data_AF-A0A1B6HQJ4-F1
#
_entry.id   AF-A0A1B6HQJ4-F1
#
_cell.length_a   1.000
_cell.length_b   1.000
_cell.length_c   1.000
_cell.angle_alpha   90.00
_cell.angle_beta   90.00
_cell.angle_gamma   90.00
#
_symmetry.space_group_name_H-M   'P 1'
#
loop_
_entity.id
_entity.type
_entity.pdbx_description
1 polymer ?
#
loop_
_entity_poly.entity_id
_entity_poly.type
_entity_poly.pdbx_seq_one_letter_code
_entity_poly.pdbx_strand_id
1 'polypeptide(L)'
;RESGIPFAEVLCKNRYVGRTFIQPSTRLRQLGVAKKFGALSENVQGKKLILIDDSIVRGNTIGPIVKLLRDAGAKEVHIRIASPPLLYPCYMGINIPTREELIANKLDTLKLAQHTGADSLAYLSVKGLHEAVRHNIRSNNKTPIGHCTACLTGEYPQKLEW
;
A
#
# COMPACT_ATOMS: atom_id res chain seq x y z
N ARG A 1 12.89 -7.37 17.04
CA ARG A 1 11.73 -7.68 16.17
C ARG A 1 10.49 -7.60 17.05
N GLU A 2 9.62 -6.61 16.86
CA GLU A 2 8.48 -6.37 17.76
C GLU A 2 7.41 -7.47 17.73
N SER A 3 7.05 -7.97 16.54
CA SER A 3 5.92 -8.90 16.41
C SER A 3 6.23 -10.35 16.78
N GLY A 4 7.50 -10.73 16.93
CA GLY A 4 7.91 -12.13 17.08
C GLY A 4 7.63 -13.04 15.87
N ILE A 5 6.97 -12.55 14.82
CA ILE A 5 6.59 -13.32 13.63
C ILE A 5 7.82 -13.48 12.71
N PRO A 6 8.09 -14.70 12.19
CA PRO A 6 9.18 -14.91 11.25
C PRO A 6 8.91 -14.17 9.93
N PHE A 7 9.91 -13.43 9.47
CA PHE A 7 9.92 -12.89 8.12
C PHE A 7 10.21 -14.01 7.12
N ALA A 8 9.45 -14.05 6.03
CA ALA A 8 9.69 -14.91 4.89
C ALA A 8 9.28 -14.18 3.61
N GLU A 9 10.04 -14.40 2.54
CA GLU A 9 9.64 -13.95 1.21
C GLU A 9 8.53 -14.86 0.69
N VAL A 10 7.36 -14.29 0.38
CA VAL A 10 6.20 -15.03 -0.15
C VAL A 10 5.90 -14.68 -1.61
N LEU A 11 6.52 -13.61 -2.11
CA LEU A 11 6.36 -13.12 -3.48
C LEU A 11 7.74 -12.95 -4.10
N CYS A 12 7.89 -13.41 -5.34
CA CYS A 12 9.04 -13.11 -6.17
C CYS A 12 8.61 -12.11 -7.26
N LYS A 13 9.34 -10.98 -7.36
CA LYS A 13 9.12 -10.00 -8.41
C LYS A 13 9.70 -10.53 -9.72
N ASN A 14 8.86 -10.62 -10.74
CA ASN A 14 9.33 -10.94 -12.08
C ASN A 14 10.12 -9.75 -12.64
N ARG A 15 11.44 -9.94 -12.80
CA ARG A 15 12.38 -8.90 -13.26
C ARG A 15 12.28 -8.64 -14.77
N TYR A 16 11.63 -9.52 -15.52
CA TYR A 16 11.52 -9.46 -16.98
C TYR A 16 10.17 -8.93 -17.46
N VAL A 17 9.40 -8.31 -16.57
CA VAL A 17 8.15 -7.66 -16.97
C VAL A 17 8.49 -6.39 -17.74
N GLY A 18 8.46 -6.49 -19.07
CA GLY A 18 8.57 -5.36 -19.98
C GLY A 18 7.37 -4.42 -19.90
N ARG A 19 7.43 -3.35 -20.69
CA ARG A 19 6.29 -2.44 -20.89
C ARG A 19 5.11 -3.25 -21.40
N THR A 20 3.96 -3.16 -20.73
CA THR A 20 2.72 -3.74 -21.27
C THR A 20 2.26 -2.82 -22.41
N PHE A 21 2.29 -3.31 -23.65
CA PHE A 21 1.68 -2.61 -24.80
C PHE A 21 0.23 -2.23 -24.49
N ILE A 22 -0.30 -1.17 -25.13
CA ILE A 22 -1.67 -0.68 -24.96
C ILE A 22 -2.64 -1.88 -24.94
N GLN A 23 -3.12 -2.22 -23.74
CA GLN A 23 -4.03 -3.33 -23.57
C GLN A 23 -5.45 -2.82 -23.81
N PRO A 24 -6.21 -3.39 -24.75
CA PRO A 24 -7.52 -2.88 -25.14
C PRO A 24 -8.61 -3.09 -24.07
N SER A 25 -8.32 -3.83 -22.99
CA SER A 25 -9.29 -4.07 -21.92
C SER A 25 -8.68 -4.00 -20.51
N THR A 26 -9.48 -3.51 -19.56
CA THR A 26 -9.16 -3.48 -18.11
C THR A 26 -8.84 -4.88 -17.58
N ARG A 27 -9.54 -5.91 -18.09
CA ARG A 27 -9.33 -7.32 -17.73
C ARG A 27 -7.92 -7.79 -18.09
N LEU A 28 -7.47 -7.53 -19.32
CA LEU A 28 -6.11 -7.89 -19.76
C LEU A 28 -5.04 -7.13 -18.96
N ARG A 29 -5.34 -5.89 -18.56
CA ARG A 29 -4.45 -5.10 -17.69
C ARG A 29 -4.31 -5.70 -16.29
N GLN A 30 -5.40 -6.20 -15.70
CA GLN A 30 -5.37 -6.91 -14.41
C GLN A 30 -4.58 -8.21 -14.49
N LEU A 31 -4.73 -8.98 -15.57
CA LEU A 31 -3.91 -10.18 -15.82
C LEU A 31 -2.41 -9.84 -15.99
N GLY A 32 -2.08 -8.68 -16.56
CA GLY A 32 -0.72 -8.16 -16.64
C GLY A 32 -0.09 -7.83 -15.28
N VAL A 33 -0.90 -7.41 -14.29
CA VAL A 33 -0.44 -7.23 -12.90
C VAL A 33 -0.14 -8.59 -12.25
N ALA A 34 -0.96 -9.62 -12.51
CA ALA A 34 -0.68 -10.98 -12.03
C ALA A 34 0.65 -11.54 -12.57
N LYS A 35 1.12 -11.10 -13.75
CA LYS A 35 2.45 -11.46 -14.28
C LYS A 35 3.63 -10.79 -13.56
N LYS A 36 3.39 -9.77 -12.73
CA LYS A 36 4.45 -9.04 -12.02
C LYS A 36 5.02 -9.80 -10.84
N PHE A 37 4.23 -10.69 -10.24
CA PHE A 37 4.59 -11.40 -9.04
C PHE A 37 4.29 -12.89 -9.20
N GLY A 38 5.20 -13.74 -8.73
CA GLY A 38 4.94 -15.16 -8.50
C GLY A 38 4.86 -15.42 -7.00
N ALA A 39 3.92 -16.26 -6.55
CA ALA A 39 3.92 -16.73 -5.17
C ALA A 39 4.95 -17.86 -5.00
N LEU A 40 5.66 -17.84 -3.87
CA LEU A 40 6.54 -18.93 -3.46
C LEU A 40 5.71 -19.93 -2.65
N SER A 41 5.08 -20.89 -3.33
CA SER A 41 4.07 -21.78 -2.72
C SER A 41 4.56 -22.50 -1.46
N GLU A 42 5.82 -22.95 -1.42
CA GLU A 42 6.43 -23.58 -0.23
C GLU A 42 6.41 -22.66 1.00
N ASN A 43 6.54 -21.36 0.78
CA ASN A 43 6.51 -20.36 1.85
C ASN A 43 5.09 -19.97 2.26
N VAL A 44 4.09 -20.26 1.44
CA VAL A 44 2.69 -19.80 1.59
C VAL A 44 1.75 -20.90 2.08
N GLN A 45 1.91 -22.12 1.58
CA GLN A 45 0.94 -23.20 1.73
C GLN A 45 0.63 -23.51 3.21
N GLY A 46 -0.65 -23.44 3.56
CA GLY A 46 -1.15 -23.76 4.90
C GLY A 46 -0.83 -22.71 5.98
N LYS A 47 -0.24 -21.56 5.63
CA LYS A 47 0.16 -20.52 6.58
C LYS A 47 -0.83 -19.36 6.65
N LYS A 48 -0.78 -18.64 7.77
CA LYS A 48 -1.43 -17.34 7.97
C LYS A 48 -0.39 -16.26 7.70
N LEU A 49 -0.68 -15.34 6.80
CA LEU A 49 0.28 -14.37 6.30
C LEU A 49 -0.07 -12.95 6.74
N ILE A 50 0.96 -12.16 7.04
CA ILE A 50 0.85 -10.71 7.12
C ILE A 50 1.58 -10.14 5.90
N LEU A 51 0.82 -9.60 4.96
CA LEU A 51 1.34 -8.91 3.80
C LEU A 51 1.54 -7.43 4.14
N ILE A 52 2.78 -6.96 4.02
CA ILE A 52 3.13 -5.56 4.26
C ILE A 52 3.34 -4.86 2.93
N ASP A 53 2.67 -3.72 2.73
CA ASP A 53 2.83 -2.86 1.56
C ASP A 53 3.07 -1.41 2.01
N ASP A 54 3.66 -0.59 1.13
CA ASP A 54 3.99 0.80 1.48
C ASP A 54 2.73 1.67 1.60
N SER A 55 1.81 1.53 0.66
CA SER A 55 0.67 2.41 0.46
C SER A 55 -0.40 1.76 -0.41
N ILE A 56 -1.64 2.22 -0.25
CA ILE A 56 -2.73 1.86 -1.17
C ILE A 56 -3.30 3.15 -1.77
N VAL A 57 -3.13 3.32 -3.08
CA VAL A 57 -3.65 4.48 -3.82
C VAL A 57 -5.02 4.18 -4.44
N ARG A 58 -5.06 3.36 -5.50
CA ARG A 58 -6.30 3.00 -6.22
C ARG A 58 -6.84 1.60 -5.87
N GLY A 59 -6.18 0.84 -5.01
CA GLY A 59 -6.60 -0.52 -4.62
C GLY A 59 -6.41 -1.64 -5.67
N ASN A 60 -6.07 -1.30 -6.92
CA ASN A 60 -6.03 -2.26 -8.04
C ASN A 60 -4.91 -3.32 -7.97
N THR A 61 -3.87 -3.11 -7.15
CA THR A 61 -2.70 -4.00 -7.10
C THR A 61 -2.85 -5.07 -6.03
N ILE A 62 -3.33 -4.69 -4.84
CA ILE A 62 -3.29 -5.54 -3.65
C ILE A 62 -4.28 -6.71 -3.75
N GLY A 63 -5.46 -6.51 -4.33
CA GLY A 63 -6.46 -7.57 -4.51
C GLY A 63 -5.94 -8.75 -5.35
N PRO A 64 -5.38 -8.51 -6.55
CA PRO A 64 -4.71 -9.58 -7.32
C PRO A 64 -3.58 -10.30 -6.57
N ILE A 65 -2.80 -9.60 -5.72
CA ILE A 65 -1.75 -10.21 -4.91
C ILE A 65 -2.34 -11.12 -3.83
N VAL A 66 -3.38 -10.65 -3.12
CA VAL A 66 -4.08 -11.46 -2.11
C VAL A 66 -4.66 -12.71 -2.75
N LYS A 67 -5.30 -12.57 -3.91
CA LYS A 67 -5.78 -13.72 -4.69
C LYS A 67 -4.65 -14.69 -5.04
N LEU A 68 -3.51 -14.20 -5.53
CA LEU A 68 -2.36 -15.03 -5.87
C LEU A 68 -1.86 -15.83 -4.65
N LEU A 69 -1.81 -15.22 -3.47
CA LEU A 69 -1.39 -15.89 -2.23
C LEU A 69 -2.43 -16.92 -1.75
N ARG A 70 -3.73 -16.62 -1.87
CA ARG A 70 -4.82 -17.56 -1.58
C ARG A 70 -4.76 -18.77 -2.51
N ASP A 71 -4.59 -18.53 -3.82
CA ASP A 71 -4.49 -19.57 -4.83
C ASP A 71 -3.23 -20.46 -4.60
N ALA A 72 -2.16 -19.91 -4.00
CA ALA A 72 -0.97 -20.65 -3.55
C ALA A 72 -1.13 -21.37 -2.19
N GLY A 73 -2.31 -21.32 -1.56
CA GLY A 73 -2.65 -22.09 -0.36
C GLY A 73 -2.58 -21.33 0.97
N ALA A 74 -2.58 -19.99 0.98
CA ALA A 74 -2.65 -19.21 2.22
C ALA A 74 -3.99 -19.44 2.97
N LYS A 75 -3.92 -19.77 4.27
CA LYS A 75 -5.10 -19.92 5.13
C LYS A 75 -5.75 -18.58 5.47
N GLU A 76 -4.92 -17.57 5.74
CA GLU A 76 -5.34 -16.19 6.04
C GLU A 76 -4.29 -15.24 5.44
N VAL A 77 -4.75 -14.08 4.98
CA VAL A 77 -3.95 -12.97 4.46
C VAL A 77 -4.42 -11.68 5.13
N HIS A 78 -3.59 -11.14 6.02
CA HIS A 78 -3.80 -9.87 6.69
C HIS A 78 -2.91 -8.80 6.08
N ILE A 79 -3.48 -7.66 5.69
CA ILE A 79 -2.74 -6.56 5.09
C ILE A 79 -2.34 -5.54 6.16
N ARG A 80 -1.08 -5.09 6.15
CA ARG A 80 -0.59 -3.97 6.96
C ARG A 80 0.09 -2.95 6.07
N ILE A 81 -0.40 -1.73 6.09
CA ILE A 81 0.10 -0.66 5.22
C ILE A 81 1.00 0.28 6.02
N ALA A 82 2.23 0.48 5.55
CA ALA A 82 3.26 1.28 6.22
C ALA A 82 3.04 2.80 6.12
N SER A 83 1.89 3.23 5.60
CA SER A 83 1.45 4.62 5.53
C SER A 83 0.01 4.75 6.05
N PRO A 84 -0.42 5.97 6.45
CA PRO A 84 -1.82 6.30 6.60
C PRO A 84 -2.56 6.26 5.27
N PRO A 85 -3.91 6.18 5.28
CA PRO A 85 -4.68 6.25 4.05
C PRO A 85 -4.41 7.54 3.28
N LEU A 86 -4.21 7.44 1.96
CA LEU A 86 -4.14 8.60 1.09
C LEU A 86 -5.55 9.11 0.83
N LEU A 87 -5.84 10.32 1.31
CA LEU A 87 -7.18 10.93 1.24
C LEU A 87 -7.20 12.15 0.31
N TYR A 88 -6.03 12.72 -0.01
CA TYR A 88 -5.92 13.95 -0.76
C TYR A 88 -4.92 13.83 -1.92
N PRO A 89 -5.18 14.50 -3.06
CA PRO A 89 -4.21 14.62 -4.15
C PRO A 89 -2.95 15.38 -3.69
N CYS A 90 -1.87 15.26 -4.46
CA CYS A 90 -0.65 16.00 -4.16
C CYS A 90 -0.44 17.16 -5.14
N TYR A 91 -0.19 18.34 -4.59
CA TYR A 91 0.17 19.54 -5.35
C TYR A 91 1.62 19.98 -5.11
N MET A 92 2.40 19.10 -4.47
CA MET A 92 3.80 19.33 -4.09
C MET A 92 4.78 18.52 -4.96
N GLY A 93 4.33 18.03 -6.13
CA GLY A 93 5.16 17.37 -7.13
C GLY A 93 5.11 15.83 -7.14
N ILE A 94 4.35 15.18 -6.25
CA ILE A 94 4.12 13.73 -6.30
C ILE A 94 2.89 13.44 -7.17
N ASN A 95 2.96 12.43 -8.04
CA ASN A 95 1.81 12.01 -8.84
C ASN A 95 0.81 11.18 -8.02
N ILE A 96 -0.03 11.85 -7.24
CA ILE A 96 -1.16 11.25 -6.52
C ILE A 96 -2.45 11.64 -7.28
N PRO A 97 -3.33 10.68 -7.59
CA PRO A 97 -4.51 10.92 -8.42
C PRO A 97 -5.56 11.77 -7.70
N THR A 98 -6.69 12.05 -8.38
CA THR A 98 -7.75 12.87 -7.80
C THR A 98 -8.39 12.23 -6.57
N ARG A 99 -9.11 13.03 -5.78
CA ARG A 99 -9.78 12.56 -4.56
C ARG A 99 -10.73 11.39 -4.83
N GLU A 100 -11.42 11.43 -5.97
CA GLU A 100 -12.40 10.43 -6.42
C GLU A 100 -11.72 9.15 -6.93
N GLU A 101 -10.43 9.17 -7.24
CA GLU A 101 -9.68 7.98 -7.64
C GLU A 101 -9.05 7.25 -6.46
N LEU A 102 -8.87 7.93 -5.32
CA LEU A 102 -8.29 7.35 -4.11
C LEU A 102 -9.28 6.40 -3.44
N ILE A 103 -8.87 5.14 -3.27
CA ILE A 103 -9.77 4.09 -2.77
C ILE A 103 -10.20 4.32 -1.32
N ALA A 104 -9.34 4.94 -0.52
CA ALA A 104 -9.61 5.26 0.89
C ALA A 104 -10.73 6.30 1.06
N ASN A 105 -11.04 7.09 0.03
CA ASN A 105 -12.21 7.99 0.03
C ASN A 105 -13.52 7.27 -0.31
N LYS A 106 -13.45 6.03 -0.81
CA LYS A 106 -14.63 5.24 -1.22
C LYS A 106 -14.98 4.16 -0.20
N LEU A 107 -13.95 3.52 0.36
CA LEU A 107 -14.10 2.35 1.21
C LEU A 107 -13.37 2.61 2.53
N ASP A 108 -14.09 2.39 3.63
CA ASP A 108 -13.47 2.25 4.94
C ASP A 108 -12.56 1.00 4.98
N THR A 109 -11.75 0.89 6.03
CA THR A 109 -10.75 -0.16 6.17
C THR A 109 -11.34 -1.58 6.12
N LEU A 110 -12.52 -1.78 6.71
CA LEU A 110 -13.21 -3.07 6.72
C LEU A 110 -13.68 -3.45 5.32
N LYS A 111 -14.37 -2.53 4.64
CA LYS A 111 -14.84 -2.73 3.27
C LYS A 111 -13.68 -2.89 2.29
N LEU A 112 -12.56 -2.20 2.52
CA LEU A 112 -11.38 -2.36 1.69
C LEU A 112 -10.72 -3.73 1.89
N ALA A 113 -10.67 -4.26 3.11
CA ALA A 113 -10.22 -5.63 3.35
C ALA A 113 -11.07 -6.63 2.55
N GLN A 114 -12.40 -6.50 2.64
CA GLN A 114 -13.34 -7.32 1.88
C GLN A 114 -13.16 -7.18 0.37
N HIS A 115 -13.05 -5.95 -0.14
CA HIS A 115 -12.85 -5.64 -1.56
C HIS A 115 -11.59 -6.29 -2.13
N THR A 116 -10.54 -6.43 -1.31
CA THR A 116 -9.26 -7.04 -1.70
C THR A 116 -9.20 -8.55 -1.46
N GLY A 117 -10.19 -9.13 -0.77
CA GLY A 117 -10.22 -10.55 -0.39
C GLY A 117 -9.34 -10.91 0.82
N ALA A 118 -8.89 -9.91 1.58
CA ALA A 118 -8.08 -10.09 2.77
C ALA A 118 -8.94 -10.29 4.03
N ASP A 119 -8.41 -11.00 5.04
CA ASP A 119 -9.11 -11.24 6.31
C ASP A 119 -9.13 -9.98 7.20
N SER A 120 -8.10 -9.14 7.08
CA SER A 120 -8.06 -7.84 7.75
C SER A 120 -7.14 -6.89 6.99
N LEU A 121 -7.36 -5.59 7.17
CA LEU A 121 -6.48 -4.54 6.69
C LEU A 121 -6.29 -3.54 7.83
N ALA A 122 -5.07 -3.03 8.00
CA ALA A 122 -4.81 -1.91 8.89
C ALA A 122 -3.76 -0.97 8.30
N TYR A 123 -3.97 0.33 8.51
CA TYR A 123 -3.05 1.39 8.12
C TYR A 123 -2.23 1.84 9.32
N LEU A 124 -1.02 2.34 9.05
CA LEU A 124 -0.27 3.10 10.03
C LEU A 124 -1.02 4.41 10.36
N SER A 125 -0.97 4.86 11.61
CA SER A 125 -1.57 6.15 11.98
C SER A 125 -0.67 7.31 11.54
N VAL A 126 -1.24 8.50 11.31
CA VAL A 126 -0.45 9.70 10.98
C VAL A 126 0.57 10.00 12.09
N LYS A 127 0.14 9.86 13.36
CA LYS A 127 1.03 9.99 14.52
C LYS A 127 2.17 8.97 14.49
N GLY A 128 1.86 7.70 14.24
CA GLY A 128 2.86 6.64 14.15
C GLY A 128 3.85 6.86 13.01
N LEU A 129 3.37 7.37 11.86
CA LEU A 129 4.25 7.76 10.75
C LEU A 129 5.20 8.88 11.18
N HIS A 130 4.70 9.94 11.82
CA HIS A 130 5.52 11.03 12.33
C HIS A 130 6.59 10.57 13.32
N GLU A 131 6.21 9.73 14.27
CA GLU A 131 7.13 9.16 15.26
C GLU A 131 8.21 8.32 14.57
N ALA A 132 7.84 7.49 13.60
CA ALA A 132 8.77 6.64 12.87
C ALA A 132 9.78 7.44 12.04
N VAL A 133 9.34 8.44 11.27
CA VAL A 133 10.23 9.22 10.39
C VAL A 133 11.12 10.20 11.16
N ARG A 134 10.66 10.69 12.31
CA ARG A 134 11.43 11.61 13.17
C ARG A 134 12.37 10.89 14.13
N HIS A 135 12.26 9.57 14.24
CA HIS A 135 13.11 8.77 15.10
C HIS A 135 14.59 9.04 14.77
N ASN A 136 15.38 9.42 15.77
CA ASN A 136 16.79 9.83 15.66
C ASN A 136 17.10 11.11 14.85
N ILE A 137 16.11 11.87 14.38
CA ILE A 137 16.40 13.17 13.77
C ILE A 137 16.64 14.20 14.89
N ARG A 138 17.87 14.71 14.97
CA ARG A 138 18.24 15.79 15.91
C ARG A 138 17.75 17.13 15.35
N SER A 139 16.81 17.76 16.03
CA SER A 139 16.43 19.15 15.70
C SER A 139 17.54 20.09 16.16
N ASN A 140 18.08 20.88 15.25
CA ASN A 140 18.82 22.07 15.60
C ASN A 140 17.80 23.22 15.72
N ASN A 141 17.82 23.97 16.82
CA ASN A 141 16.86 25.04 17.18
C ASN A 141 16.66 26.14 16.12
N LYS A 142 17.38 26.09 14.98
CA LYS A 142 17.29 27.05 13.88
C LYS A 142 16.26 26.66 12.82
N THR A 143 15.92 25.38 12.66
CA THR A 143 14.97 24.94 11.63
C THR A 143 14.07 23.83 12.18
N PRO A 144 12.74 24.03 12.26
CA PRO A 144 11.82 22.96 12.66
C PRO A 144 11.84 21.82 11.63
N ILE A 145 11.88 20.57 12.11
CA ILE A 145 11.79 19.39 11.25
C ILE A 145 10.33 19.23 10.79
N GLY A 146 10.04 19.65 9.56
CA GLY A 146 8.74 19.49 8.92
C GLY A 146 8.73 18.31 7.93
N HIS A 147 7.68 17.50 7.98
CA HIS A 147 7.35 16.56 6.92
C HIS A 147 5.99 16.94 6.35
N CYS A 148 5.87 16.97 5.03
CA CYS A 148 4.59 17.21 4.38
C CYS A 148 3.68 15.99 4.55
N THR A 149 2.52 16.18 5.16
CA THR A 149 1.47 15.16 5.31
C THR A 149 0.20 15.49 4.53
N ALA A 150 0.26 16.46 3.62
CA ALA A 150 -0.90 16.98 2.92
C ALA A 150 -1.74 15.89 2.23
N CYS A 151 -1.10 14.88 1.64
CA CYS A 151 -1.80 13.78 0.97
C CYS A 151 -2.61 12.88 1.93
N LEU A 152 -2.30 12.96 3.23
CA LEU A 152 -2.87 12.17 4.31
C LEU A 152 -3.88 13.01 5.11
N THR A 153 -3.56 14.27 5.42
CA THR A 153 -4.32 15.16 6.31
C THR A 153 -5.11 16.25 5.60
N GLY A 154 -4.70 16.63 4.38
CA GLY A 154 -5.23 17.79 3.67
C GLY A 154 -4.55 19.11 4.06
N GLU A 155 -3.60 19.08 5.01
CA GLU A 155 -2.86 20.25 5.45
C GLU A 155 -1.65 20.48 4.52
N TYR A 156 -1.83 21.35 3.52
CA TYR A 156 -0.75 21.68 2.59
C TYR A 156 0.22 22.69 3.22
N PRO A 157 1.53 22.57 2.92
CA PRO A 157 2.55 23.48 3.45
C PRO A 157 2.43 24.91 2.88
N GLN A 158 1.63 25.09 1.82
CA GLN A 158 1.27 26.38 1.26
C GLN A 158 -0.23 26.45 1.00
N LYS A 159 -0.77 27.67 1.03
CA LYS A 159 -2.14 27.92 0.64
C LYS A 159 -2.29 27.62 -0.85
N LEU A 160 -3.30 26.82 -1.19
CA LEU A 160 -3.68 26.58 -2.58
C LEU A 160 -4.55 27.75 -3.04
N GLU A 161 -4.21 28.36 -4.18
CA GLU A 161 -4.84 29.61 -4.67
C GLU A 161 -5.88 29.41 -5.78
N TRP A 162 -6.41 28.19 -5.91
CA TRP A 162 -7.33 27.83 -6.98
C TRP A 162 -8.58 27.14 -6.43
#